data_AF-A0A7J7JXW7-F1
#
_entry.id   AF-A0A7J7JXW7-F1
#
_cell.length_a   1.000
_cell.length_b   1.000
_cell.length_c   1.000
_cell.angle_alpha   90.00
_cell.angle_beta   90.00
_cell.angle_gamma   90.00
#
_symmetry.space_group_name_H-M   'P 1'
#
loop_
_entity.id
_entity.type
_entity.pdbx_description
1 polymer ?
#
loop_
_entity_poly.entity_id
_entity_poly.type
_entity_poly.pdbx_seq_one_letter_code
_entity_poly.pdbx_strand_id
1 'polypeptide(L)'
;MAVSDVGRKSHKKSESESIEAAMSDIDENFSDPEDYVDNITDEELVPDILKQQPKPSDSFESVIVCDNIPSVGSEKLEKLQNVLKRIFCKFGTIVTEHIPIENGQTKGYMFLEYSSLNEAKEAVRAANGHRLDKNHVFAVNLFSDFEKYLNVPDEWTPPEPAPYKDPGNLQYWLLNKECLDQFSVIYERGEKTSIMLNKAPEFSCVEERKHWTETYVKWSPLGSYLLTCHQKGVALWGGEHFRQIQRFSHIGVHFVDFSPCERYLVTFSPVISRSDTGVAESVIVWDVQTGAKKRGFAVDGPSLNWPALKWSSDGNYFARLQSDAISVYELPSCGLLDKKSLKVPGVREFEWSPDQNIISYWVPEVDACPARVSLIEIPSRNELRIRNLFNVADCKLHWQKSGNHLCVKVDRYGKKKLENNEVKYSGMYYNFEIFHVKKKQVPIDTVECKEVVNAFAWEPVGSKFAFIHGESPRISVSFYKIGDEKITQLKTLEKRACNSLFWCPTGQFVILAGLRSMNGILEFVDTSDMTVMTTPQEHFMCTDVEWDPTGRYVATAVSYWGHKDVLDKRKKMMDDFNHYRQQVQKVIDQQKMERMALRNNTDTDELDSQGDNFEEEVIEFLVKVDETIIEE
;
A
#
# COMPACT_ATOMS: atom_id res chain seq x y z
N MET A 1 -63.38 -21.60 0.33
CA MET A 1 -63.14 -21.84 -1.12
C MET A 1 -61.68 -22.30 -1.22
N ALA A 2 -61.35 -23.59 -1.31
CA ALA A 2 -61.50 -24.48 -2.48
C ALA A 2 -60.90 -23.76 -3.73
N VAL A 3 -59.87 -24.23 -4.45
CA VAL A 3 -59.68 -25.55 -5.08
C VAL A 3 -58.23 -25.69 -5.64
N SER A 4 -57.55 -26.75 -5.20
CA SER A 4 -56.64 -27.71 -5.88
C SER A 4 -55.79 -27.37 -7.13
N ASP A 5 -54.50 -27.71 -7.03
CA ASP A 5 -53.47 -27.74 -8.07
C ASP A 5 -53.25 -29.20 -8.54
N VAL A 6 -53.93 -29.60 -9.63
CA VAL A 6 -53.80 -30.91 -10.30
C VAL A 6 -53.66 -30.61 -11.79
N GLY A 7 -52.44 -30.69 -12.35
CA GLY A 7 -52.30 -30.43 -13.80
C GLY A 7 -50.91 -30.46 -14.43
N ARG A 8 -49.88 -31.03 -13.80
CA ARG A 8 -48.52 -31.09 -14.41
C ARG A 8 -47.81 -32.45 -14.39
N LYS A 9 -48.53 -33.54 -14.06
CA LYS A 9 -47.97 -34.91 -14.00
C LYS A 9 -48.36 -35.85 -15.17
N SER A 10 -49.16 -35.41 -16.15
CA SER A 10 -49.70 -36.31 -17.20
C SER A 10 -49.02 -36.24 -18.58
N HIS A 11 -48.01 -35.40 -18.80
CA HIS A 11 -47.35 -35.29 -20.13
C HIS A 11 -45.91 -35.83 -20.23
N LYS A 12 -45.27 -36.23 -19.13
CA LYS A 12 -43.95 -36.89 -19.18
C LYS A 12 -43.99 -38.41 -19.06
N LYS A 13 -45.16 -39.01 -18.84
CA LYS A 13 -45.33 -40.47 -18.73
C LYS A 13 -45.69 -41.14 -20.06
N SER A 14 -46.25 -40.39 -21.02
CA SER A 14 -46.70 -40.93 -22.31
C SER A 14 -45.60 -41.01 -23.38
N GLU A 15 -44.47 -40.31 -23.22
CA GLU A 15 -43.30 -40.44 -24.12
C GLU A 15 -42.36 -41.58 -23.70
N SER A 16 -42.38 -42.04 -22.45
CA SER A 16 -41.55 -43.15 -21.99
C SER A 16 -42.15 -44.52 -22.30
N GLU A 17 -43.48 -44.66 -22.26
CA GLU A 17 -44.17 -45.93 -22.56
C GLU A 17 -44.21 -46.26 -24.07
N SER A 18 -43.97 -45.27 -24.95
CA SER A 18 -43.93 -45.47 -26.41
C SER A 18 -42.56 -45.88 -26.94
N ILE A 19 -41.49 -45.72 -26.16
CA ILE A 19 -40.13 -46.17 -26.53
C ILE A 19 -39.88 -47.61 -26.02
N GLU A 20 -40.41 -47.97 -24.84
CA GLU A 20 -40.32 -49.36 -24.33
C GLU A 20 -41.12 -50.36 -25.19
N ALA A 21 -42.22 -49.94 -25.81
CA ALA A 21 -43.02 -50.81 -26.69
C ALA A 21 -42.43 -50.99 -28.11
N ALA A 22 -41.40 -50.20 -28.49
CA ALA A 22 -40.75 -50.31 -29.80
C ALA A 22 -39.43 -51.12 -29.77
N MET A 23 -38.97 -51.52 -28.58
CA MET A 23 -37.74 -52.31 -28.40
C MET A 23 -38.00 -53.79 -28.07
N SER A 24 -39.26 -54.24 -28.05
CA SER A 24 -39.62 -55.63 -27.75
C SER A 24 -39.73 -56.55 -28.97
N ASP A 25 -39.47 -56.07 -30.18
CA ASP A 25 -39.61 -56.83 -31.44
C ASP A 25 -38.28 -57.12 -32.17
N ILE A 26 -37.14 -57.02 -31.48
CA ILE A 26 -35.83 -57.46 -32.03
C ILE A 26 -35.06 -58.24 -30.95
N ASP A 27 -35.62 -59.37 -30.51
CA ASP A 27 -34.83 -60.46 -29.90
C ASP A 27 -34.51 -61.47 -31.02
N GLU A 28 -33.63 -61.09 -31.93
CA GLU A 28 -32.86 -62.07 -32.68
C GLU A 28 -31.78 -62.63 -31.75
N ASN A 29 -31.83 -63.94 -31.54
CA ASN A 29 -30.99 -64.72 -30.67
C ASN A 29 -29.49 -64.61 -31.08
N PHE A 30 -28.74 -63.71 -30.43
CA PHE A 30 -27.28 -63.56 -30.55
C PHE A 30 -26.50 -64.44 -29.55
N SER A 31 -27.04 -65.59 -29.17
CA SER A 31 -26.29 -66.55 -28.35
C SER A 31 -25.44 -67.42 -29.26
N ASP A 32 -24.12 -67.42 -29.06
CA ASP A 32 -23.22 -68.29 -29.80
C ASP A 32 -23.57 -69.78 -29.58
N PRO A 33 -23.42 -70.65 -30.60
CA PRO A 33 -23.72 -72.07 -30.48
C PRO A 33 -22.82 -72.75 -29.42
N GLU A 34 -23.35 -73.79 -28.75
CA GLU A 34 -22.75 -74.44 -27.56
C GLU A 34 -21.32 -75.00 -27.73
N ASP A 35 -20.76 -75.01 -28.95
CA ASP A 35 -19.40 -75.45 -29.27
C ASP A 35 -18.44 -74.32 -29.70
N TYR A 36 -18.80 -73.04 -29.48
CA TYR A 36 -17.93 -71.90 -29.79
C TYR A 36 -16.85 -71.72 -28.71
N VAL A 37 -15.57 -71.77 -29.10
CA VAL A 37 -14.43 -71.51 -28.23
C VAL A 37 -13.85 -70.15 -28.59
N ASP A 38 -14.03 -69.17 -27.70
CA ASP A 38 -13.43 -67.85 -27.82
C ASP A 38 -11.90 -67.94 -27.77
N ASN A 39 -11.24 -67.47 -28.82
CA ASN A 39 -9.77 -67.42 -28.92
C ASN A 39 -9.19 -66.06 -28.49
N ILE A 40 -9.97 -65.26 -27.77
CA ILE A 40 -9.60 -63.91 -27.35
C ILE A 40 -9.87 -63.84 -25.84
N THR A 41 -8.85 -63.50 -25.06
CA THR A 41 -8.99 -63.38 -23.61
C THR A 41 -9.87 -62.18 -23.25
N ASP A 42 -10.68 -62.30 -22.19
CA ASP A 42 -11.59 -61.26 -21.67
C ASP A 42 -10.96 -59.86 -21.50
N GLU A 43 -9.63 -59.81 -21.40
CA GLU A 43 -8.81 -58.59 -21.31
C GLU A 43 -8.76 -57.76 -22.61
N GLU A 44 -8.98 -58.37 -23.79
CA GLU A 44 -8.98 -57.68 -25.09
C GLU A 44 -10.37 -57.24 -25.57
N LEU A 45 -11.46 -57.88 -25.10
CA LEU A 45 -12.80 -57.65 -25.61
C LEU A 45 -13.51 -56.40 -25.05
N VAL A 46 -13.19 -55.96 -23.83
CA VAL A 46 -13.89 -54.82 -23.18
C VAL A 46 -12.97 -54.02 -22.22
N PRO A 47 -11.98 -53.27 -22.77
CA PRO A 47 -11.08 -52.45 -21.96
C PRO A 47 -11.79 -51.30 -21.22
N ASP A 48 -12.94 -50.84 -21.73
CA ASP A 48 -13.70 -49.72 -21.15
C ASP A 48 -14.61 -50.13 -19.99
N ILE A 49 -15.07 -51.38 -19.95
CA ILE A 49 -15.91 -51.92 -18.86
C ILE A 49 -15.05 -52.40 -17.68
N LEU A 50 -13.87 -52.98 -17.96
CA LEU A 50 -12.89 -53.33 -16.93
C LEU A 50 -12.28 -52.10 -16.23
N LYS A 51 -12.21 -50.93 -16.90
CA LYS A 51 -11.88 -49.64 -16.27
C LYS A 51 -13.00 -49.09 -15.36
N GLN A 52 -14.24 -49.52 -15.58
CA GLN A 52 -15.42 -49.08 -14.83
C GLN A 52 -15.81 -50.04 -13.71
N GLN A 53 -15.18 -51.21 -13.59
CA GLN A 53 -15.27 -51.99 -12.36
C GLN A 53 -14.70 -51.14 -11.21
N PRO A 54 -15.47 -50.91 -10.13
CA PRO A 54 -14.92 -50.32 -8.93
C PRO A 54 -13.88 -51.29 -8.39
N LYS A 55 -12.60 -50.97 -8.58
CA LYS A 55 -11.55 -51.56 -7.75
C LYS A 55 -11.95 -51.26 -6.31
N PRO A 56 -11.95 -52.24 -5.38
CA PRO A 56 -12.04 -51.91 -3.97
C PRO A 56 -10.95 -50.89 -3.71
N SER A 57 -11.37 -49.66 -3.38
CA SER A 57 -10.46 -48.56 -3.14
C SER A 57 -9.79 -48.85 -1.80
N ASP A 58 -8.71 -49.63 -1.82
CA ASP A 58 -7.69 -49.60 -0.77
C ASP A 58 -7.08 -48.20 -0.81
N SER A 59 -7.81 -47.24 -0.24
CA SER A 59 -7.43 -45.84 -0.21
C SER A 59 -6.34 -45.70 0.84
N PHE A 60 -5.11 -46.08 0.49
CA PHE A 60 -3.91 -45.84 1.29
C PHE A 60 -3.66 -44.34 1.56
N GLU A 61 -4.50 -43.46 1.00
CA GLU A 61 -4.47 -42.02 1.23
C GLU A 61 -4.69 -41.63 2.70
N SER A 62 -5.46 -42.41 3.48
CA SER A 62 -5.69 -42.16 4.90
C SER A 62 -4.64 -42.81 5.82
N VAL A 63 -3.62 -43.46 5.26
CA VAL A 63 -2.54 -44.12 6.01
C VAL A 63 -1.39 -43.13 6.21
N ILE A 64 -0.96 -42.97 7.46
CA ILE A 64 0.25 -42.24 7.81
C ILE A 64 1.38 -43.21 8.20
N VAL A 65 2.61 -42.80 7.90
CA VAL A 65 3.83 -43.47 8.34
C VAL A 65 4.49 -42.59 9.39
N CYS A 66 4.67 -43.11 10.59
CA CYS A 66 5.42 -42.47 11.66
C CYS A 66 6.76 -43.20 11.83
N ASP A 67 7.85 -42.49 11.57
CA ASP A 67 9.23 -42.97 11.67
C ASP A 67 9.92 -42.41 12.94
N ASN A 68 11.06 -43.00 13.32
CA ASN A 68 11.82 -42.73 14.56
C ASN A 68 11.07 -43.05 15.88
N ILE A 69 10.28 -44.12 15.88
CA ILE A 69 9.68 -44.70 17.07
C ILE A 69 10.71 -45.57 17.82
N PRO A 70 10.68 -45.66 19.16
CA PRO A 70 11.59 -46.52 19.91
C PRO A 70 11.60 -47.99 19.44
N SER A 71 12.79 -48.53 19.24
CA SER A 71 13.01 -49.96 19.01
C SER A 71 12.89 -50.74 20.32
N VAL A 72 11.87 -51.60 20.44
CA VAL A 72 11.57 -52.36 21.65
C VAL A 72 11.37 -53.85 21.34
N GLY A 73 11.73 -54.71 22.30
CA GLY A 73 11.43 -56.15 22.25
C GLY A 73 9.96 -56.46 22.58
N SER A 74 9.55 -57.69 22.31
CA SER A 74 8.17 -58.19 22.47
C SER A 74 7.54 -57.89 23.85
N GLU A 75 8.31 -57.92 24.94
CA GLU A 75 7.82 -57.64 26.30
C GLU A 75 7.38 -56.18 26.54
N LYS A 76 7.85 -55.23 25.73
CA LYS A 76 7.55 -53.79 25.87
C LYS A 76 6.70 -53.23 24.74
N LEU A 77 6.36 -54.07 23.75
CA LEU A 77 5.58 -53.69 22.57
C LEU A 77 4.20 -53.13 22.95
N GLU A 78 3.49 -53.81 23.85
CA GLU A 78 2.14 -53.42 24.27
C GLU A 78 2.12 -52.06 25.00
N LYS A 79 3.17 -51.77 25.78
CA LYS A 79 3.33 -50.47 26.43
C LYS A 79 3.59 -49.36 25.41
N LEU A 80 4.41 -49.62 24.40
CA LEU A 80 4.70 -48.67 23.33
C LEU A 80 3.45 -48.38 22.48
N GLN A 81 2.69 -49.42 22.11
CA GLN A 81 1.42 -49.28 21.39
C GLN A 81 0.43 -48.39 22.14
N ASN A 82 0.26 -48.61 23.46
CA ASN A 82 -0.64 -47.79 24.27
C ASN A 82 -0.20 -46.31 24.36
N VAL A 83 1.11 -46.04 24.40
CA VAL A 83 1.63 -44.67 24.40
C VAL A 83 1.39 -44.00 23.05
N LEU A 84 1.67 -44.68 21.94
CA LEU A 84 1.46 -44.17 20.58
C LEU A 84 -0.03 -43.93 20.30
N LYS A 85 -0.91 -44.89 20.65
CA LYS A 85 -2.37 -44.71 20.59
C LYS A 85 -2.83 -43.46 21.31
N ARG A 86 -2.35 -43.23 22.53
CA ARG A 86 -2.74 -42.04 23.32
C ARG A 86 -2.26 -40.72 22.68
N ILE A 87 -1.15 -40.74 21.95
CA ILE A 87 -0.64 -39.56 21.24
C ILE A 87 -1.45 -39.32 19.97
N PHE A 88 -1.66 -40.37 19.15
CA PHE A 88 -2.26 -40.25 17.83
C PHE A 88 -3.80 -40.23 17.82
N CYS A 89 -4.46 -40.75 18.86
CA CYS A 89 -5.93 -40.67 19.04
C CYS A 89 -6.42 -39.24 19.29
N LYS A 90 -5.53 -38.29 19.61
CA LYS A 90 -5.90 -36.87 19.75
C LYS A 90 -6.27 -36.21 18.42
N PHE A 91 -5.83 -36.78 17.30
CA PHE A 91 -5.96 -36.19 15.96
C PHE A 91 -7.07 -36.84 15.12
N GLY A 92 -7.67 -37.92 15.59
CA GLY A 92 -8.73 -38.63 14.87
C GLY A 92 -8.96 -40.04 15.39
N THR A 93 -9.92 -40.75 14.78
CA THR A 93 -10.22 -42.14 15.10
C THR A 93 -9.28 -43.07 14.33
N ILE A 94 -8.48 -43.86 15.06
CA ILE A 94 -7.56 -44.84 14.48
C ILE A 94 -8.36 -46.11 14.15
N VAL A 95 -8.36 -46.48 12.87
CA VAL A 95 -9.03 -47.69 12.35
C VAL A 95 -8.11 -48.90 12.49
N THR A 96 -6.89 -48.77 11.97
CA THR A 96 -5.88 -49.82 11.97
C THR A 96 -4.55 -49.26 12.47
N GLU A 97 -3.87 -50.03 13.29
CA GLU A 97 -2.48 -49.75 13.66
C GLU A 97 -1.61 -50.97 13.38
N HIS A 98 -0.44 -50.75 12.80
CA HIS A 98 0.49 -51.82 12.50
C HIS A 98 1.92 -51.38 12.80
N ILE A 99 2.59 -52.10 13.72
CA ILE A 99 4.02 -51.93 14.01
C ILE A 99 4.76 -53.15 13.46
N PRO A 100 5.58 -53.00 12.41
CA PRO A 100 6.39 -54.10 11.89
C PRO A 100 7.49 -54.51 12.87
N ILE A 101 7.64 -55.83 13.02
CA ILE A 101 8.62 -56.49 13.91
C ILE A 101 9.55 -57.33 13.04
N GLU A 102 10.86 -57.24 13.27
CA GLU A 102 11.88 -58.07 12.62
C GLU A 102 12.91 -58.51 13.66
N ASN A 103 13.29 -59.79 13.64
CA ASN A 103 14.22 -60.38 14.61
C ASN A 103 13.83 -60.14 16.09
N GLY A 104 12.53 -60.07 16.39
CA GLY A 104 12.01 -59.87 17.74
C GLY A 104 12.07 -58.44 18.27
N GLN A 105 12.42 -57.45 17.44
CA GLN A 105 12.42 -56.02 17.78
C GLN A 105 11.59 -55.20 16.78
N THR A 106 11.04 -54.06 17.20
CA THR A 106 10.31 -53.14 16.32
C THR A 106 11.28 -52.41 15.37
N LYS A 107 10.88 -52.25 14.09
CA LYS A 107 11.73 -51.59 13.07
C LYS A 107 11.84 -50.06 13.19
N GLY A 108 11.28 -49.48 14.24
CA GLY A 108 11.34 -48.04 14.50
C GLY A 108 10.36 -47.18 13.69
N TYR A 109 9.44 -47.80 12.93
CA TYR A 109 8.35 -47.10 12.26
C TYR A 109 7.00 -47.79 12.49
N MET A 110 5.91 -47.08 12.24
CA MET A 110 4.52 -47.53 12.46
C MET A 110 3.61 -47.00 11.36
N PHE A 111 2.63 -47.82 10.97
CA PHE A 111 1.53 -47.41 10.12
C PHE A 111 0.28 -47.19 10.96
N LEU A 112 -0.38 -46.06 10.74
CA LEU A 112 -1.66 -45.72 11.35
C LEU A 112 -2.64 -45.34 10.25
N GLU A 113 -3.80 -45.97 10.25
CA GLU A 113 -4.90 -45.68 9.34
C GLU A 113 -5.97 -44.89 10.09
N TYR A 114 -6.34 -43.73 9.55
CA TYR A 114 -7.42 -42.91 10.07
C TYR A 114 -8.72 -43.11 9.29
N SER A 115 -9.85 -42.82 9.93
CA SER A 115 -11.16 -42.85 9.28
C SER A 115 -11.31 -41.84 8.13
N SER A 116 -10.54 -40.75 8.13
CA SER A 116 -10.58 -39.72 7.10
C SER A 116 -9.20 -39.23 6.69
N LEU A 117 -9.05 -38.89 5.40
CA LEU A 117 -7.87 -38.22 4.85
C LEU A 117 -7.55 -36.88 5.54
N ASN A 118 -8.58 -36.16 5.99
CA ASN A 118 -8.37 -34.88 6.68
C ASN A 118 -7.74 -35.07 8.07
N GLU A 119 -8.14 -36.12 8.79
CA GLU A 119 -7.56 -36.51 10.09
C GLU A 119 -6.10 -36.95 9.93
N ALA A 120 -5.81 -37.73 8.88
CA ALA A 120 -4.44 -38.13 8.54
C ALA A 120 -3.54 -36.92 8.23
N LYS A 121 -4.04 -35.95 7.45
CA LYS A 121 -3.32 -34.69 7.16
C LYS A 121 -3.09 -33.83 8.40
N GLU A 122 -4.06 -33.77 9.30
CA GLU A 122 -3.94 -33.04 10.56
C GLU A 122 -2.93 -33.71 11.50
N ALA A 123 -2.96 -35.04 11.59
CA ALA A 123 -1.99 -35.83 12.35
C ALA A 123 -0.55 -35.60 11.83
N VAL A 124 -0.33 -35.61 10.52
CA VAL A 124 0.97 -35.33 9.91
C VAL A 124 1.45 -33.92 10.26
N ARG A 125 0.60 -32.90 10.14
CA ARG A 125 0.97 -31.51 10.45
C ARG A 125 1.30 -31.29 11.92
N ALA A 126 0.57 -31.94 12.83
CA ALA A 126 0.71 -31.72 14.26
C ALA A 126 1.74 -32.63 14.94
N ALA A 127 1.92 -33.86 14.45
CA ALA A 127 2.81 -34.85 15.07
C ALA A 127 4.21 -34.91 14.45
N ASN A 128 4.42 -34.37 13.24
CA ASN A 128 5.74 -34.31 12.63
C ASN A 128 6.66 -33.36 13.42
N GLY A 129 7.80 -33.86 13.91
CA GLY A 129 8.72 -33.14 14.79
C GLY A 129 8.42 -33.26 16.29
N HIS A 130 7.40 -34.04 16.68
CA HIS A 130 7.06 -34.26 18.10
C HIS A 130 8.14 -35.10 18.79
N ARG A 131 8.69 -34.60 19.91
CA ARG A 131 9.74 -35.28 20.69
C ARG A 131 9.12 -36.19 21.74
N LEU A 132 9.35 -37.50 21.63
CA LEU A 132 8.95 -38.46 22.67
C LEU A 132 9.97 -38.50 23.81
N ASP A 133 11.26 -38.50 23.47
CA ASP A 133 12.39 -38.39 24.39
C ASP A 133 13.56 -37.61 23.76
N LYS A 134 14.77 -37.70 24.33
CA LYS A 134 15.96 -37.00 23.80
C LYS A 134 16.44 -37.52 22.44
N ASN A 135 16.16 -38.79 22.11
CA ASN A 135 16.69 -39.50 20.95
C ASN A 135 15.63 -39.80 19.89
N HIS A 136 14.34 -39.77 20.24
CA HIS A 136 13.22 -40.12 19.37
C HIS A 136 12.37 -38.88 19.08
N VAL A 137 12.52 -38.37 17.85
CA VAL A 137 11.71 -37.28 17.29
C VAL A 137 10.92 -37.84 16.14
N PHE A 138 9.60 -37.86 16.25
CA PHE A 138 8.73 -38.47 15.24
C PHE A 138 8.86 -37.73 13.91
N ALA A 139 9.03 -38.49 12.84
CA ALA A 139 8.91 -38.02 11.47
C ALA A 139 7.66 -38.64 10.87
N VAL A 140 6.62 -37.82 10.63
CA VAL A 140 5.31 -38.31 10.19
C VAL A 140 5.05 -37.85 8.77
N ASN A 141 4.73 -38.80 7.87
CA ASN A 141 4.44 -38.55 6.45
C ASN A 141 3.17 -39.30 6.03
N LEU A 142 2.53 -38.87 4.93
CA LEU A 142 1.45 -39.64 4.31
C LEU A 142 2.06 -40.81 3.53
N PHE A 143 1.39 -41.96 3.53
CA PHE A 143 1.84 -43.12 2.74
C PHE A 143 1.84 -42.81 1.24
N SER A 144 0.88 -42.00 0.77
CA SER A 144 0.81 -41.51 -0.61
C SER A 144 2.02 -40.66 -1.04
N ASP A 145 2.77 -40.08 -0.09
CA ASP A 145 3.96 -39.30 -0.42
C ASP A 145 5.13 -40.20 -0.85
N PHE A 146 5.04 -41.53 -0.65
CA PHE A 146 6.09 -42.46 -1.08
C PHE A 146 6.34 -42.40 -2.59
N GLU A 147 5.30 -42.33 -3.42
CA GLU A 147 5.44 -42.16 -4.88
C GLU A 147 6.10 -40.83 -5.24
N LYS A 148 5.83 -39.76 -4.46
CA LYS A 148 6.45 -38.46 -4.68
C LYS A 148 7.95 -38.49 -4.42
N TYR A 149 8.41 -39.21 -3.39
CA TYR A 149 9.83 -39.37 -3.09
C TYR A 149 10.52 -40.36 -4.04
N LEU A 150 9.82 -41.42 -4.50
CA LEU A 150 10.35 -42.36 -5.49
C LEU A 150 10.55 -41.72 -6.87
N ASN A 151 9.70 -40.74 -7.20
CA ASN A 151 9.75 -40.02 -8.47
C ASN A 151 10.57 -38.72 -8.41
N VAL A 152 11.37 -38.50 -7.35
CA VAL A 152 12.35 -37.41 -7.36
C VAL A 152 13.50 -37.83 -8.28
N PRO A 153 13.74 -37.15 -9.41
CA PRO A 153 14.87 -37.48 -10.26
C PRO A 153 16.18 -37.30 -9.51
N ASP A 154 17.07 -38.31 -9.58
CA ASP A 154 18.39 -38.30 -8.94
C ASP A 154 19.31 -37.19 -9.49
N GLU A 155 19.03 -36.69 -10.70
CA GLU A 155 19.75 -35.58 -11.32
C GLU A 155 18.93 -34.27 -11.23
N TRP A 156 19.44 -33.32 -10.46
CA TRP A 156 18.91 -31.96 -10.43
C TRP A 156 19.17 -31.26 -11.76
N THR A 157 18.13 -31.08 -12.57
CA THR A 157 18.18 -30.19 -13.73
C THR A 157 17.80 -28.77 -13.30
N PRO A 158 18.61 -27.76 -13.61
CA PRO A 158 18.21 -26.38 -13.36
C PRO A 158 16.94 -26.10 -14.17
N PRO A 159 15.90 -25.50 -13.57
CA PRO A 159 14.66 -25.20 -14.26
C PRO A 159 14.95 -24.31 -15.47
N GLU A 160 14.29 -24.60 -16.60
CA GLU A 160 14.43 -23.75 -17.78
C GLU A 160 13.99 -22.32 -17.44
N PRO A 161 14.79 -21.30 -17.79
CA PRO A 161 14.42 -19.92 -17.55
C PRO A 161 13.11 -19.64 -18.30
N ALA A 162 12.11 -19.13 -17.58
CA ALA A 162 10.82 -18.80 -18.18
C ALA A 162 11.02 -17.89 -19.39
N PRO A 163 10.25 -18.09 -20.48
CA PRO A 163 10.39 -17.28 -21.68
C PRO A 163 10.16 -15.80 -21.33
N TYR A 164 11.09 -14.94 -21.74
CA TYR A 164 11.02 -13.51 -21.49
C TYR A 164 9.77 -12.93 -22.16
N LYS A 165 8.86 -12.40 -21.33
CA LYS A 165 7.74 -11.61 -21.83
C LYS A 165 8.22 -10.16 -21.92
N ASP A 166 8.35 -9.67 -23.14
CA ASP A 166 8.66 -8.26 -23.37
C ASP A 166 7.50 -7.39 -22.84
N PRO A 167 7.69 -6.61 -21.76
CA PRO A 167 6.66 -5.72 -21.26
C PRO A 167 6.44 -4.50 -22.17
N GLY A 168 7.23 -4.35 -23.23
CA GLY A 168 7.26 -3.19 -24.10
C GLY A 168 8.09 -2.05 -23.48
N ASN A 169 8.00 -0.87 -24.09
CA ASN A 169 8.71 0.30 -23.58
C ASN A 169 8.01 0.87 -22.33
N LEU A 170 8.58 0.60 -21.15
CA LEU A 170 8.08 1.11 -19.87
C LEU A 170 8.27 2.62 -19.71
N GLN A 171 9.22 3.20 -20.45
CA GLN A 171 9.57 4.62 -20.39
C GLN A 171 9.16 5.35 -21.68
N TYR A 172 8.13 4.87 -22.37
CA TYR A 172 7.65 5.46 -23.62
C TYR A 172 7.32 6.95 -23.47
N TRP A 173 6.86 7.36 -22.29
CA TRP A 173 6.52 8.75 -21.99
C TRP A 173 7.72 9.70 -22.08
N LEU A 174 8.96 9.23 -21.85
CA LEU A 174 10.19 10.01 -22.05
C LEU A 174 10.47 10.33 -23.52
N LEU A 175 9.93 9.53 -24.45
CA LEU A 175 10.09 9.76 -25.90
C LEU A 175 9.12 10.84 -26.43
N ASN A 176 8.24 11.37 -25.58
CA ASN A 176 7.30 12.41 -25.98
C ASN A 176 8.06 13.70 -26.33
N LYS A 177 8.00 14.10 -27.61
CA LYS A 177 8.67 15.31 -28.13
C LYS A 177 8.21 16.60 -27.45
N GLU A 178 7.00 16.62 -26.93
CA GLU A 178 6.42 17.79 -26.26
C GLU A 178 6.79 17.87 -24.77
N CYS A 179 7.47 16.84 -24.23
CA CYS A 179 7.83 16.70 -22.81
C CYS A 179 6.62 16.95 -21.89
N LEU A 180 5.48 16.34 -22.22
CA LEU A 180 4.26 16.45 -21.42
C LEU A 180 4.22 15.34 -20.38
N ASP A 181 3.93 15.73 -19.14
CA ASP A 181 3.81 14.80 -18.04
C ASP A 181 2.45 14.11 -18.00
N GLN A 182 2.45 12.95 -17.35
CA GLN A 182 1.26 12.18 -17.08
C GLN A 182 0.89 12.28 -15.62
N PHE A 183 -0.41 12.36 -15.36
CA PHE A 183 -0.94 12.29 -14.01
C PHE A 183 -2.16 11.36 -13.98
N SER A 184 -2.34 10.69 -12.85
CA SER A 184 -3.47 9.79 -12.64
C SER A 184 -4.56 10.50 -11.84
N VAL A 185 -5.82 10.38 -12.27
CA VAL A 185 -6.97 10.94 -11.57
C VAL A 185 -7.95 9.83 -11.23
N ILE A 186 -8.40 9.83 -9.98
CA ILE A 186 -9.51 9.01 -9.51
C ILE A 186 -10.70 9.94 -9.31
N TYR A 187 -11.79 9.69 -10.02
CA TYR A 187 -13.02 10.51 -9.97
C TYR A 187 -14.26 9.61 -9.95
N GLU A 188 -15.46 10.22 -9.92
CA GLU A 188 -16.72 9.49 -9.72
C GLU A 188 -16.69 8.59 -8.47
N ARG A 189 -16.24 9.14 -7.33
CA ARG A 189 -16.16 8.42 -6.03
C ARG A 189 -15.29 7.15 -6.04
N GLY A 190 -14.32 7.06 -6.95
CA GLY A 190 -13.45 5.89 -7.09
C GLY A 190 -13.96 4.85 -8.06
N GLU A 191 -15.05 5.12 -8.80
CA GLU A 191 -15.53 4.22 -9.84
C GLU A 191 -14.65 4.22 -11.08
N LYS A 192 -14.00 5.34 -11.40
CA LYS A 192 -13.11 5.46 -12.56
C LYS A 192 -11.72 5.93 -12.17
N THR A 193 -10.74 5.36 -12.84
CA THR A 193 -9.34 5.81 -12.79
C THR A 193 -8.89 6.08 -14.21
N SER A 194 -8.42 7.30 -14.45
CA SER A 194 -7.94 7.74 -15.76
C SER A 194 -6.54 8.30 -15.66
N ILE A 195 -5.76 8.06 -16.71
CA ILE A 195 -4.41 8.59 -16.88
C ILE A 195 -4.51 9.70 -17.91
N MET A 196 -4.14 10.90 -17.49
CA MET A 196 -4.29 12.12 -18.28
C MET A 196 -2.89 12.64 -18.64
N LEU A 197 -2.76 13.11 -19.88
CA LEU A 197 -1.57 13.82 -20.35
C LEU A 197 -1.80 15.33 -20.18
N ASN A 198 -0.80 16.04 -19.68
CA ASN A 198 -0.87 17.48 -19.47
C ASN A 198 -0.69 18.28 -20.77
N LYS A 199 -1.63 18.16 -21.71
CA LYS A 199 -1.63 18.98 -22.93
C LYS A 199 -2.41 20.28 -22.68
N ALA A 200 -1.81 21.42 -23.01
CA ALA A 200 -2.55 22.69 -23.04
C ALA A 200 -3.25 22.84 -24.41
N PRO A 201 -4.51 23.32 -24.49
CA PRO A 201 -5.37 23.87 -23.43
C PRO A 201 -6.23 22.83 -22.68
N GLU A 202 -6.36 21.61 -23.20
CA GLU A 202 -7.19 20.56 -22.61
C GLU A 202 -6.41 19.27 -22.38
N PHE A 203 -6.59 18.67 -21.19
CA PHE A 203 -5.99 17.39 -20.85
C PHE A 203 -6.48 16.28 -21.78
N SER A 204 -5.56 15.51 -22.34
CA SER A 204 -5.93 14.35 -23.17
C SER A 204 -5.89 13.07 -22.33
N CYS A 205 -6.97 12.30 -22.36
CA CYS A 205 -7.03 11.00 -21.71
C CYS A 205 -6.20 9.96 -22.51
N VAL A 206 -5.28 9.28 -21.83
CA VAL A 206 -4.46 8.21 -22.39
C VAL A 206 -5.20 6.88 -22.24
N GLU A 207 -5.57 6.53 -21.01
CA GLU A 207 -6.29 5.30 -20.67
C GLU A 207 -7.28 5.59 -19.54
N GLU A 208 -8.48 5.03 -19.65
CA GLU A 208 -9.54 5.12 -18.63
C GLU A 208 -10.10 3.73 -18.35
N ARG A 209 -10.20 3.36 -17.08
CA ARG A 209 -10.76 2.07 -16.67
C ARG A 209 -11.68 2.22 -15.46
N LYS A 210 -12.80 1.51 -15.52
CA LYS A 210 -13.74 1.37 -14.40
C LYS A 210 -13.18 0.40 -13.38
N HIS A 211 -13.27 0.76 -12.10
CA HIS A 211 -12.80 -0.01 -10.94
C HIS A 211 -11.36 -0.52 -11.08
N TRP A 212 -10.49 0.30 -11.66
CA TRP A 212 -9.09 -0.07 -11.85
C TRP A 212 -8.36 -0.21 -10.51
N THR A 213 -8.74 0.58 -9.51
CA THR A 213 -8.27 0.45 -8.13
C THR A 213 -9.46 0.55 -7.17
N GLU A 214 -9.35 -0.08 -6.00
CA GLU A 214 -10.39 -0.02 -4.97
C GLU A 214 -10.13 1.09 -3.94
N THR A 215 -8.86 1.48 -3.76
CA THR A 215 -8.45 2.43 -2.71
C THR A 215 -7.75 3.64 -3.31
N TYR A 216 -6.49 3.50 -3.72
CA TYR A 216 -5.71 4.54 -4.37
C TYR A 216 -4.78 3.95 -5.42
N VAL A 217 -4.18 4.85 -6.19
CA VAL A 217 -3.18 4.54 -7.21
C VAL A 217 -1.87 5.18 -6.79
N LYS A 218 -0.74 4.53 -7.08
CA LYS A 218 0.60 5.08 -6.80
C LYS A 218 1.51 4.84 -7.99
N TRP A 219 2.21 5.87 -8.42
CA TRP A 219 3.29 5.72 -9.40
C TRP A 219 4.55 5.20 -8.73
N SER A 220 5.32 4.40 -9.45
CA SER A 220 6.67 4.04 -9.02
C SER A 220 7.60 5.27 -9.08
N PRO A 221 8.71 5.30 -8.32
CA PRO A 221 9.58 6.46 -8.21
C PRO A 221 10.14 7.03 -9.53
N LEU A 222 10.33 6.19 -10.55
CA LEU A 222 10.80 6.61 -11.89
C LEU A 222 9.65 6.68 -12.91
N GLY A 223 8.40 6.45 -12.50
CA GLY A 223 7.22 6.47 -13.37
C GLY A 223 7.12 5.30 -14.35
N SER A 224 7.94 4.25 -14.21
CA SER A 224 7.91 3.07 -15.09
C SER A 224 6.66 2.21 -14.87
N TYR A 225 6.12 2.22 -13.65
CA TYR A 225 5.00 1.38 -13.23
C TYR A 225 3.90 2.21 -12.56
N LEU A 226 2.65 1.83 -12.84
CA LEU A 226 1.48 2.26 -12.10
C LEU A 226 1.03 1.12 -11.19
N LEU A 227 0.79 1.44 -9.92
CA LEU A 227 0.37 0.47 -8.91
C LEU A 227 -1.09 0.68 -8.52
N THR A 228 -1.88 -0.38 -8.58
CA THR A 228 -3.27 -0.40 -8.10
C THR A 228 -3.44 -1.31 -6.90
N CYS A 229 -4.25 -0.88 -5.94
CA CYS A 229 -4.47 -1.57 -4.68
C CYS A 229 -5.87 -2.18 -4.65
N HIS A 230 -5.94 -3.49 -4.39
CA HIS A 230 -7.17 -4.28 -4.29
C HIS A 230 -7.20 -5.06 -2.97
N GLN A 231 -8.38 -5.46 -2.50
CA GLN A 231 -8.51 -6.26 -1.28
C GLN A 231 -7.70 -7.58 -1.31
N LYS A 232 -7.61 -8.21 -2.48
CA LYS A 232 -6.89 -9.47 -2.68
C LYS A 232 -5.38 -9.31 -2.83
N GLY A 233 -4.89 -8.10 -3.09
CA GLY A 233 -3.51 -7.89 -3.50
C GLY A 233 -3.27 -6.59 -4.25
N VAL A 234 -2.04 -6.46 -4.72
CA VAL A 234 -1.56 -5.27 -5.44
C VAL A 234 -1.18 -5.69 -6.85
N ALA A 235 -1.50 -4.86 -7.84
CA ALA A 235 -1.14 -5.10 -9.24
C ALA A 235 -0.23 -3.99 -9.78
N LEU A 236 0.74 -4.37 -10.60
CA LEU A 236 1.60 -3.47 -11.34
C LEU A 236 1.21 -3.45 -12.81
N TRP A 237 1.14 -2.25 -13.34
CA TRP A 237 0.80 -1.97 -14.73
C TRP A 237 1.92 -1.14 -15.35
N GLY A 238 2.20 -1.36 -16.63
CA GLY A 238 3.20 -0.57 -17.34
C GLY A 238 3.07 -0.70 -18.86
N GLY A 239 3.95 0.02 -19.56
CA GLY A 239 3.91 0.18 -21.00
C GLY A 239 2.82 1.16 -21.47
N GLU A 240 2.78 1.40 -22.78
CA GLU A 240 1.94 2.43 -23.41
C GLU A 240 0.44 2.29 -23.12
N HIS A 241 -0.06 1.05 -23.08
CA HIS A 241 -1.46 0.73 -22.81
C HIS A 241 -1.71 0.25 -21.38
N PHE A 242 -0.76 0.47 -20.46
CA PHE A 242 -0.86 0.02 -19.07
C PHE A 242 -1.36 -1.42 -18.96
N ARG A 243 -0.60 -2.36 -19.53
CA ARG A 243 -0.90 -3.79 -19.41
C ARG A 243 -0.42 -4.29 -18.05
N GLN A 244 -1.11 -5.28 -17.50
CA GLN A 244 -0.73 -5.85 -16.22
C GLN A 244 0.59 -6.62 -16.38
N ILE A 245 1.62 -6.21 -15.65
CA ILE A 245 2.95 -6.83 -15.67
C ILE A 245 3.02 -7.89 -14.58
N GLN A 246 2.77 -7.49 -13.33
CA GLN A 246 2.91 -8.36 -12.17
C GLN A 246 1.73 -8.19 -11.21
N ARG A 247 1.45 -9.23 -10.41
CA ARG A 247 0.47 -9.19 -9.32
C ARG A 247 1.06 -9.80 -8.06
N PHE A 248 0.90 -9.12 -6.94
CA PHE A 248 1.36 -9.54 -5.63
C PHE A 248 0.16 -9.89 -4.74
N SER A 249 0.09 -11.16 -4.35
CA SER A 249 -0.99 -11.68 -3.51
C SER A 249 -0.71 -11.34 -2.04
N HIS A 250 -1.23 -10.21 -1.57
CA HIS A 250 -1.21 -9.80 -0.18
C HIS A 250 -2.57 -9.24 0.20
N ILE A 251 -3.28 -9.90 1.12
CA ILE A 251 -4.66 -9.54 1.44
C ILE A 251 -4.69 -8.35 2.41
N GLY A 252 -5.57 -7.39 2.15
CA GLY A 252 -5.80 -6.26 3.05
C GLY A 252 -4.66 -5.24 3.08
N VAL A 253 -3.95 -5.05 1.98
CA VAL A 253 -2.88 -4.04 1.91
C VAL A 253 -3.47 -2.63 2.06
N HIS A 254 -2.92 -1.86 3.00
CA HIS A 254 -3.24 -0.44 3.15
C HIS A 254 -2.13 0.45 2.60
N PHE A 255 -0.87 0.11 2.86
CA PHE A 255 0.26 0.95 2.46
C PHE A 255 1.23 0.21 1.55
N VAL A 256 1.73 0.93 0.55
CA VAL A 256 2.65 0.40 -0.45
C VAL A 256 3.77 1.38 -0.71
N ASP A 257 4.99 0.87 -0.81
CA ASP A 257 6.17 1.66 -1.09
C ASP A 257 7.17 0.93 -1.97
N PHE A 258 7.86 1.67 -2.82
CA PHE A 258 8.85 1.13 -3.75
C PHE A 258 10.25 1.44 -3.27
N SER A 259 11.19 0.58 -3.61
CA SER A 259 12.61 0.96 -3.59
C SER A 259 12.85 2.11 -4.59
N PRO A 260 13.77 3.05 -4.32
CA PRO A 260 14.11 4.14 -5.23
C PRO A 260 14.50 3.69 -6.65
N CYS A 261 15.06 2.49 -6.78
CA CYS A 261 15.47 1.87 -8.04
C CYS A 261 14.39 0.97 -8.70
N GLU A 262 13.16 0.96 -8.18
CA GLU A 262 12.03 0.16 -8.68
C GLU A 262 12.23 -1.38 -8.71
N ARG A 263 13.31 -1.90 -8.12
CA ARG A 263 13.58 -3.35 -8.06
C ARG A 263 12.74 -4.09 -7.03
N TYR A 264 12.34 -3.40 -5.96
CA TYR A 264 11.61 -4.00 -4.85
C TYR A 264 10.35 -3.22 -4.51
N LEU A 265 9.34 -3.96 -4.05
CA LEU A 265 8.07 -3.43 -3.59
C LEU A 265 7.83 -3.88 -2.15
N VAL A 266 7.43 -2.96 -1.28
CA VAL A 266 7.02 -3.24 0.09
C VAL A 266 5.54 -2.99 0.21
N THR A 267 4.86 -3.97 0.77
CA THR A 267 3.42 -3.91 1.04
C THR A 267 3.20 -4.12 2.53
N PHE A 268 2.30 -3.35 3.12
CA PHE A 268 1.90 -3.47 4.50
C PHE A 268 0.40 -3.71 4.63
N SER A 269 0.07 -4.76 5.36
CA SER A 269 -1.29 -5.10 5.77
C SER A 269 -1.41 -5.00 7.30
N PRO A 270 -2.33 -4.18 7.82
CA PRO A 270 -2.70 -4.22 9.23
C PRO A 270 -3.51 -5.48 9.56
N VAL A 271 -4.08 -6.13 8.55
CA VAL A 271 -4.80 -7.39 8.70
C VAL A 271 -3.78 -8.51 8.82
N ILE A 272 -3.71 -9.12 9.99
CA ILE A 272 -2.88 -10.30 10.22
C ILE A 272 -3.46 -11.45 9.40
N SER A 273 -2.92 -11.67 8.20
CA SER A 273 -3.12 -12.92 7.48
C SER A 273 -2.36 -14.00 8.24
N ARG A 274 -3.09 -14.99 8.75
CA ARG A 274 -2.49 -16.21 9.30
C ARG A 274 -1.91 -16.97 8.10
N SER A 275 -0.59 -16.91 7.93
CA SER A 275 0.12 -17.77 7.00
C SER A 275 0.02 -19.23 7.46
N ASP A 276 0.19 -20.18 6.54
CA ASP A 276 0.25 -21.63 6.85
C ASP A 276 1.35 -21.99 7.87
N THR A 277 2.31 -21.07 8.09
CA THR A 277 3.44 -21.23 9.03
C THR A 277 3.15 -20.65 10.42
N GLY A 278 1.96 -20.09 10.67
CA GLY A 278 1.56 -19.56 11.97
C GLY A 278 2.20 -18.22 12.36
N VAL A 279 3.05 -17.63 11.52
CA VAL A 279 3.68 -16.32 11.76
C VAL A 279 2.96 -15.24 10.98
N ALA A 280 2.40 -14.26 11.70
CA ALA A 280 1.75 -13.09 11.16
C ALA A 280 2.76 -12.15 10.49
N GLU A 281 2.88 -12.21 9.16
CA GLU A 281 3.75 -11.30 8.40
C GLU A 281 2.93 -10.11 7.87
N SER A 282 3.03 -8.97 8.56
CA SER A 282 2.30 -7.76 8.20
C SER A 282 2.98 -6.94 7.11
N VAL A 283 4.32 -6.96 7.05
CA VAL A 283 5.10 -6.24 6.04
C VAL A 283 5.79 -7.26 5.15
N ILE A 284 5.56 -7.20 3.84
CA ILE A 284 6.15 -8.13 2.87
C ILE A 284 6.97 -7.34 1.85
N VAL A 285 8.21 -7.79 1.63
CA VAL A 285 9.12 -7.34 0.57
C VAL A 285 9.01 -8.29 -0.61
N TRP A 286 8.68 -7.73 -1.77
CA TRP A 286 8.55 -8.41 -3.05
C TRP A 286 9.65 -7.94 -3.99
N ASP A 287 10.08 -8.84 -4.86
CA ASP A 287 10.91 -8.51 -6.02
C ASP A 287 10.00 -8.20 -7.21
N VAL A 288 10.19 -7.02 -7.79
CA VAL A 288 9.31 -6.49 -8.85
C VAL A 288 9.47 -7.28 -10.14
N GLN A 289 10.69 -7.71 -10.46
CA GLN A 289 10.97 -8.41 -11.71
C GLN A 289 10.49 -9.87 -11.66
N THR A 290 10.73 -10.56 -10.54
CA THR A 290 10.36 -11.98 -10.41
C THR A 290 8.94 -12.18 -9.87
N GLY A 291 8.37 -11.17 -9.22
CA GLY A 291 7.12 -11.31 -8.47
C GLY A 291 7.26 -12.07 -7.16
N ALA A 292 8.44 -12.60 -6.86
CA ALA A 292 8.63 -13.49 -5.74
C ALA A 292 8.63 -12.71 -4.42
N LYS A 293 7.99 -13.31 -3.41
CA LYS A 293 8.13 -12.86 -2.04
C LYS A 293 9.57 -13.13 -1.58
N LYS A 294 10.31 -12.07 -1.24
CA LYS A 294 11.68 -12.19 -0.74
C LYS A 294 11.69 -12.39 0.77
N ARG A 295 10.97 -11.54 1.51
CA ARG A 295 10.97 -11.59 2.98
C ARG A 295 9.69 -11.00 3.57
N GLY A 296 9.17 -11.63 4.62
CA GLY A 296 8.11 -11.09 5.45
C GLY A 296 8.63 -10.65 6.82
N PHE A 297 8.00 -9.64 7.40
CA PHE A 297 8.31 -9.10 8.71
C PHE A 297 7.02 -8.94 9.53
N ALA A 298 7.08 -9.34 10.79
CA ALA A 298 6.04 -9.06 11.77
C ALA A 298 6.19 -7.61 12.30
N VAL A 299 5.08 -6.94 12.57
CA VAL A 299 5.06 -5.61 13.18
C VAL A 299 4.73 -5.74 14.65
N ASP A 300 5.65 -5.27 15.50
CA ASP A 300 5.47 -5.23 16.95
C ASP A 300 4.89 -3.87 17.33
N GLY A 301 3.57 -3.81 17.51
CA GLY A 301 2.90 -2.65 18.10
C GLY A 301 1.75 -2.05 17.26
N PRO A 302 0.87 -1.25 17.90
CA PRO A 302 -0.36 -0.73 17.30
C PRO A 302 -0.17 0.47 16.36
N SER A 303 1.02 1.09 16.35
CA SER A 303 1.30 2.29 15.54
C SER A 303 2.62 2.13 14.77
N LEU A 304 2.52 1.76 13.50
CA LEU A 304 3.65 1.72 12.59
C LEU A 304 3.80 3.08 11.92
N ASN A 305 4.93 3.74 12.12
CA ASN A 305 5.28 4.91 11.32
C ASN A 305 5.64 4.43 9.91
N TRP A 306 4.85 4.84 8.92
CA TRP A 306 5.10 4.55 7.51
C TRP A 306 5.93 5.68 6.87
N PRO A 307 6.93 5.38 6.02
CA PRO A 307 7.41 4.05 5.60
C PRO A 307 8.11 3.25 6.71
N ALA A 308 7.74 1.98 6.84
CA ALA A 308 8.28 1.09 7.87
C ALA A 308 9.71 0.60 7.56
N LEU A 309 10.00 0.47 6.26
CA LEU A 309 11.30 0.13 5.72
C LEU A 309 11.78 1.34 4.92
N LYS A 310 12.96 1.85 5.24
CA LYS A 310 13.58 2.94 4.50
C LYS A 310 14.75 2.38 3.71
N TRP A 311 14.83 2.74 2.44
CA TRP A 311 15.81 2.23 1.47
C TRP A 311 17.03 3.12 1.39
N SER A 312 18.18 2.53 1.11
CA SER A 312 19.34 3.28 0.64
C SER A 312 19.12 3.81 -0.77
N SER A 313 19.85 4.88 -1.13
CA SER A 313 19.76 5.52 -2.46
C SER A 313 20.11 4.57 -3.60
N ASP A 314 21.11 3.71 -3.39
CA ASP A 314 21.55 2.70 -4.35
C ASP A 314 20.62 1.47 -4.44
N GLY A 315 19.67 1.34 -3.51
CA GLY A 315 18.77 0.20 -3.41
C GLY A 315 19.46 -1.13 -3.15
N ASN A 316 20.64 -1.13 -2.54
CA ASN A 316 21.36 -2.33 -2.09
C ASN A 316 21.07 -2.69 -0.62
N TYR A 317 20.61 -1.71 0.16
CA TYR A 317 20.28 -1.88 1.56
C TYR A 317 18.88 -1.35 1.87
N PHE A 318 18.27 -1.91 2.90
CA PHE A 318 17.12 -1.29 3.56
C PHE A 318 17.24 -1.46 5.05
N ALA A 319 16.72 -0.48 5.79
CA ALA A 319 16.76 -0.49 7.24
C ALA A 319 15.36 -0.43 7.83
N ARG A 320 15.21 -1.05 9.00
CA ARG A 320 14.01 -1.04 9.82
C ARG A 320 14.35 -0.52 11.21
N LEU A 321 13.49 0.35 11.73
CA LEU A 321 13.52 0.76 13.13
C LEU A 321 12.93 -0.34 14.02
N GLN A 322 13.68 -0.72 15.05
CA GLN A 322 13.21 -1.47 16.22
C GLN A 322 13.39 -0.58 17.45
N SER A 323 12.74 -0.92 18.57
CA SER A 323 12.72 -0.05 19.76
C SER A 323 14.11 0.38 20.26
N ASP A 324 15.11 -0.51 20.18
CA ASP A 324 16.48 -0.26 20.65
C ASP A 324 17.56 -0.59 19.61
N ALA A 325 17.17 -0.73 18.35
CA ALA A 325 18.10 -1.11 17.30
C ALA A 325 17.63 -0.65 15.91
N ILE A 326 18.61 -0.35 15.06
CA ILE A 326 18.38 -0.20 13.62
C ILE A 326 18.88 -1.48 12.95
N SER A 327 17.97 -2.26 12.38
CA SER A 327 18.30 -3.48 11.65
C SER A 327 18.47 -3.16 10.18
N VAL A 328 19.69 -3.33 9.66
CA VAL A 328 20.04 -3.10 8.25
C VAL A 328 20.10 -4.44 7.53
N TYR A 329 19.40 -4.54 6.41
CA TYR A 329 19.32 -5.73 5.58
C TYR A 329 19.99 -5.49 4.24
N GLU A 330 20.65 -6.50 3.72
CA GLU A 330 21.35 -6.50 2.44
C GLU A 330 20.49 -7.18 1.36
N LEU A 331 20.41 -6.55 0.19
CA LEU A 331 19.74 -7.07 -1.00
C LEU A 331 20.81 -7.66 -1.94
N PRO A 332 20.52 -8.74 -2.69
CA PRO A 332 19.19 -9.31 -2.96
C PRO A 332 18.76 -10.42 -1.99
N SER A 333 19.62 -10.86 -1.08
CA SER A 333 19.34 -11.98 -0.16
C SER A 333 18.32 -11.63 0.93
N CYS A 334 18.05 -10.33 1.13
CA CYS A 334 17.32 -9.78 2.26
C CYS A 334 17.89 -10.24 3.61
N GLY A 335 19.17 -10.63 3.67
CA GLY A 335 19.86 -11.07 4.88
C GLY A 335 20.15 -9.91 5.83
N LEU A 336 20.32 -10.18 7.13
CA LEU A 336 20.76 -9.14 8.08
C LEU A 336 22.25 -8.86 7.84
N LEU A 337 22.62 -7.60 7.62
CA LEU A 337 24.00 -7.18 7.38
C LEU A 337 24.90 -7.63 8.54
N ASP A 338 26.01 -8.32 8.24
CA ASP A 338 26.93 -8.97 9.18
C ASP A 338 26.28 -9.80 10.30
N LYS A 339 25.02 -10.23 10.12
CA LYS A 339 24.20 -10.89 11.14
C LYS A 339 24.07 -10.08 12.45
N LYS A 340 24.28 -8.76 12.40
CA LYS A 340 24.24 -7.87 13.58
C LYS A 340 23.45 -6.62 13.27
N SER A 341 22.49 -6.29 14.12
CA SER A 341 21.80 -5.00 14.09
C SER A 341 22.64 -3.91 14.78
N LEU A 342 22.44 -2.65 14.39
CA LEU A 342 23.03 -1.50 15.06
C LEU A 342 22.29 -1.30 16.38
N LYS A 343 22.94 -1.58 17.51
CA LYS A 343 22.35 -1.41 18.84
C LYS A 343 22.37 0.07 19.21
N VAL A 344 21.22 0.72 19.14
CA VAL A 344 21.04 2.13 19.45
C VAL A 344 19.82 2.24 20.37
N PRO A 345 20.01 2.15 21.70
CA PRO A 345 18.90 2.16 22.63
C PRO A 345 18.17 3.50 22.59
N GLY A 346 16.84 3.45 22.57
CA GLY A 346 15.99 4.66 22.56
C GLY A 346 16.00 5.45 21.25
N VAL A 347 16.43 4.87 20.13
CA VAL A 347 16.35 5.54 18.82
C VAL A 347 14.91 5.93 18.49
N ARG A 348 14.70 7.20 18.12
CA ARG A 348 13.36 7.73 17.82
C ARG A 348 13.07 7.72 16.34
N GLU A 349 14.03 8.17 15.54
CA GLU A 349 13.91 8.28 14.10
C GLU A 349 15.29 8.10 13.46
N PHE A 350 15.27 7.58 12.24
CA PHE A 350 16.43 7.50 11.37
C PHE A 350 16.03 7.85 9.93
N GLU A 351 16.96 8.37 9.15
CA GLU A 351 16.79 8.66 7.73
C GLU A 351 18.05 8.26 6.95
N TRP A 352 17.85 7.82 5.71
CA TRP A 352 18.96 7.60 4.79
C TRP A 352 19.35 8.89 4.08
N SER A 353 20.64 9.05 3.82
CA SER A 353 21.11 10.07 2.90
C SER A 353 20.61 9.74 1.48
N PRO A 354 20.04 10.72 0.73
CA PRO A 354 19.55 10.48 -0.62
C PRO A 354 20.62 10.18 -1.68
N ASP A 355 21.89 10.48 -1.40
CA ASP A 355 23.01 10.32 -2.34
C ASP A 355 23.95 9.20 -1.89
N GLN A 356 24.31 9.18 -0.61
CA GLN A 356 25.30 8.26 -0.04
C GLN A 356 24.66 7.22 0.88
N ASN A 357 25.34 6.09 1.10
CA ASN A 357 24.89 5.07 2.06
C ASN A 357 25.20 5.46 3.52
N ILE A 358 24.68 6.62 3.94
CA ILE A 358 24.81 7.15 5.29
C ILE A 358 23.45 7.11 5.95
N ILE A 359 23.39 6.61 7.18
CA ILE A 359 22.21 6.68 8.05
C ILE A 359 22.41 7.83 9.03
N SER A 360 21.49 8.78 9.05
CA SER A 360 21.32 9.70 10.17
C SER A 360 20.28 9.15 11.14
N TYR A 361 20.55 9.25 12.43
CA TYR A 361 19.56 8.93 13.45
C TYR A 361 19.75 9.82 14.67
N TRP A 362 18.70 9.91 15.48
CA TRP A 362 18.76 10.65 16.73
C TRP A 362 18.22 9.84 17.91
N VAL A 363 18.81 10.12 19.07
CA VAL A 363 18.46 9.52 20.35
C VAL A 363 18.14 10.66 21.33
N PRO A 364 17.00 10.60 22.05
CA PRO A 364 16.63 11.59 23.04
C PRO A 364 17.49 11.47 24.31
N GLU A 365 17.35 12.45 25.19
CA GLU A 365 17.96 12.39 26.53
C GLU A 365 17.37 11.23 27.35
N VAL A 366 18.26 10.38 27.87
CA VAL A 366 17.90 9.29 28.78
C VAL A 366 18.85 9.34 29.97
N ASP A 367 18.31 9.51 31.17
CA ASP A 367 19.05 9.63 32.43
C ASP A 367 20.19 10.67 32.37
N ALA A 368 21.45 10.24 32.46
CA ALA A 368 22.63 11.09 32.41
C ALA A 368 23.21 11.26 30.99
N CYS A 369 22.64 10.56 29.98
CA CYS A 369 23.11 10.62 28.60
C CYS A 369 22.40 11.77 27.85
N PRO A 370 23.17 12.70 27.24
CA PRO A 370 22.58 13.77 26.44
C PRO A 370 21.90 13.22 25.19
N ALA A 371 20.98 13.99 24.62
CA ALA A 371 20.46 13.70 23.29
C ALA A 371 21.62 13.76 22.29
N ARG A 372 21.59 12.90 21.27
CA ARG A 372 22.62 12.93 20.24
C ARG A 372 22.05 12.64 18.86
N VAL A 373 22.62 13.31 17.88
CA VAL A 373 22.39 13.04 16.47
C VAL A 373 23.68 12.47 15.90
N SER A 374 23.57 11.35 15.21
CA SER A 374 24.74 10.63 14.69
C SER A 374 24.58 10.32 13.21
N LEU A 375 25.69 10.41 12.48
CA LEU A 375 25.83 9.98 11.08
C LEU A 375 26.69 8.73 11.05
N ILE A 376 26.14 7.62 10.55
CA ILE A 376 26.85 6.35 10.40
C ILE A 376 26.93 5.99 8.91
N GLU A 377 28.12 5.60 8.46
CA GLU A 377 28.33 5.06 7.12
C GLU A 377 28.03 3.55 7.09
N ILE A 378 27.36 3.08 6.03
CA ILE A 378 27.08 1.66 5.77
C ILE A 378 27.80 1.25 4.47
N PRO A 379 28.51 0.10 4.42
CA PRO A 379 28.50 -1.00 5.39
C PRO A 379 29.56 -0.92 6.50
N SER A 380 30.45 0.08 6.50
CA SER A 380 31.58 0.17 7.44
C SER A 380 31.14 0.28 8.91
N ARG A 381 29.93 0.79 9.17
CA ARG A 381 29.36 1.12 10.49
C ARG A 381 30.20 2.14 11.27
N ASN A 382 31.00 2.92 10.55
CA ASN A 382 31.81 3.97 11.15
C ASN A 382 30.92 5.19 11.44
N GLU A 383 31.00 5.70 12.67
CA GLU A 383 30.38 6.96 13.06
C GLU A 383 31.18 8.13 12.46
N LEU A 384 30.66 8.74 11.38
CA LEU A 384 31.29 9.87 10.70
C LEU A 384 31.26 11.13 11.58
N ARG A 385 30.12 11.37 12.22
CA ARG A 385 29.90 12.56 13.05
C ARG A 385 28.86 12.29 14.12
N ILE A 386 29.13 12.79 15.32
CA ILE A 386 28.20 12.78 16.45
C ILE A 386 28.07 14.21 16.95
N ARG A 387 26.84 14.63 17.22
CA ARG A 387 26.51 15.92 17.79
C ARG A 387 25.65 15.72 19.02
N ASN A 388 26.19 16.08 20.18
CA ASN A 388 25.47 16.03 21.45
C ASN A 388 24.66 17.32 21.63
N LEU A 389 23.41 17.15 22.06
CA LEU A 389 22.41 18.18 22.27
C LEU A 389 21.89 18.10 23.70
N PHE A 390 21.45 19.24 24.22
CA PHE A 390 20.96 19.37 25.60
C PHE A 390 19.65 20.15 25.63
N ASN A 391 18.78 19.79 26.55
CA ASN A 391 17.43 20.32 26.72
C ASN A 391 16.60 20.20 25.43
N VAL A 392 16.58 19.00 24.84
CA VAL A 392 15.85 18.70 23.60
C VAL A 392 14.47 18.10 23.89
N ALA A 393 13.42 18.71 23.35
CA ALA A 393 12.06 18.17 23.39
C ALA A 393 11.80 17.22 22.22
N ASP A 394 12.20 17.61 21.00
CA ASP A 394 12.02 16.83 19.78
C ASP A 394 13.10 17.16 18.74
N CYS A 395 13.36 16.24 17.83
CA CYS A 395 14.28 16.42 16.71
C CYS A 395 13.67 15.88 15.42
N LYS A 396 13.80 16.64 14.33
CA LYS A 396 13.44 16.20 12.97
C LYS A 396 14.63 16.29 12.03
N LEU A 397 14.81 15.24 11.23
CA LEU A 397 15.91 15.10 10.29
C LEU A 397 15.42 15.46 8.87
N HIS A 398 15.99 16.51 8.28
CA HIS A 398 15.65 16.97 6.94
C HIS A 398 16.86 16.89 6.02
N TRP A 399 16.91 15.86 5.18
CA TRP A 399 17.93 15.73 4.14
C TRP A 399 17.61 16.61 2.93
N GLN A 400 18.64 17.23 2.37
CA GLN A 400 18.56 17.81 1.04
C GLN A 400 18.52 16.71 -0.01
N LYS A 401 17.75 16.90 -1.10
CA LYS A 401 17.57 15.88 -2.16
C LYS A 401 18.87 15.46 -2.84
N SER A 402 19.87 16.35 -2.94
CA SER A 402 21.21 16.06 -3.45
C SER A 402 22.17 15.41 -2.44
N GLY A 403 21.75 15.26 -1.18
CA GLY A 403 22.54 14.66 -0.11
C GLY A 403 23.73 15.49 0.39
N ASN A 404 23.92 16.74 -0.05
CA ASN A 404 25.05 17.56 0.38
C ASN A 404 24.91 18.04 1.82
N HIS A 405 23.68 18.36 2.23
CA HIS A 405 23.36 18.93 3.54
C HIS A 405 22.27 18.15 4.27
N LEU A 406 22.42 18.03 5.58
CA LEU A 406 21.38 17.57 6.50
C LEU A 406 21.05 18.71 7.47
N CYS A 407 19.78 19.11 7.54
CA CYS A 407 19.30 20.01 8.58
C CYS A 407 18.64 19.18 9.67
N VAL A 408 19.07 19.38 10.90
CA VAL A 408 18.39 18.85 12.07
C VAL A 408 17.66 19.99 12.73
N LYS A 409 16.32 19.94 12.68
CA LYS A 409 15.47 20.83 13.46
C LYS A 409 15.45 20.31 14.89
N VAL A 410 15.97 21.09 15.83
CA VAL A 410 16.02 20.78 17.25
C VAL A 410 15.08 21.71 18.00
N ASP A 411 14.06 21.14 18.61
CA ASP A 411 13.10 21.86 19.44
C ASP A 411 13.64 21.86 20.87
N ARG A 412 14.18 22.99 21.33
CA ARG A 412 14.78 23.12 22.66
C ARG A 412 13.81 23.73 23.65
N TYR A 413 13.98 23.40 24.93
CA TYR A 413 13.18 23.96 26.01
C TYR A 413 14.05 24.65 27.06
N GLY A 414 13.52 25.71 27.68
CA GLY A 414 14.15 26.37 28.82
C GLY A 414 13.84 25.68 30.15
N LYS A 415 12.58 25.27 30.35
CA LYS A 415 12.13 24.56 31.57
C LYS A 415 11.22 23.39 31.21
N LYS A 416 11.43 22.26 31.89
CA LYS A 416 10.57 21.06 31.82
C LYS A 416 9.74 20.97 33.10
N LYS A 417 8.42 20.89 32.98
CA LYS A 417 7.50 20.63 34.09
C LYS A 417 6.68 19.38 33.79
N LEU A 418 6.51 18.53 34.80
CA LEU A 418 5.61 17.40 34.73
C LEU A 418 4.28 17.80 35.38
N GLU A 419 3.21 17.90 34.60
CA GLU A 419 1.85 18.15 35.09
C GLU A 419 0.95 17.01 34.60
N ASN A 420 0.22 16.35 35.50
CA ASN A 420 -0.76 15.30 35.16
C ASN A 420 -0.25 14.20 34.21
N ASN A 421 0.96 13.66 34.45
CA ASN A 421 1.64 12.68 33.59
C ASN A 421 1.98 13.17 32.16
N GLU A 422 1.76 14.44 31.85
CA GLU A 422 2.21 15.07 30.61
C GLU A 422 3.41 15.98 30.88
N VAL A 423 4.41 15.86 30.00
CA VAL A 423 5.58 16.74 30.02
C VAL A 423 5.21 18.04 29.32
N LYS A 424 5.14 19.14 30.07
CA LYS A 424 4.99 20.49 29.51
C LYS A 424 6.35 21.18 29.42
N TYR A 425 6.65 21.69 28.24
CA TYR A 425 7.84 22.48 27.95
C TYR A 425 7.50 23.97 28.02
N SER A 426 8.39 24.79 28.59
CA SER A 426 8.25 26.24 28.66
C SER A 426 9.52 26.94 28.18
N GLY A 427 9.35 28.07 27.50
CA GLY A 427 10.45 28.79 26.84
C GLY A 427 11.04 27.98 25.70
N MET A 428 10.20 27.53 24.76
CA MET A 428 10.67 26.80 23.59
C MET A 428 11.37 27.74 22.61
N TYR A 429 12.48 27.27 22.06
CA TYR A 429 13.20 27.92 20.96
C TYR A 429 13.77 26.84 20.04
N TYR A 430 14.04 27.20 18.80
CA TYR A 430 14.29 26.25 17.72
C TYR A 430 15.66 26.49 17.12
N ASN A 431 16.46 25.44 17.06
CA ASN A 431 17.77 25.49 16.44
C ASN A 431 17.77 24.60 15.20
N PHE A 432 18.31 25.12 14.10
CA PHE A 432 18.61 24.34 12.92
C PHE A 432 20.10 24.06 12.90
N GLU A 433 20.47 22.80 13.12
CA GLU A 433 21.86 22.34 13.03
C GLU A 433 22.10 21.74 11.64
N ILE A 434 22.89 22.44 10.83
CA ILE A 434 23.10 22.11 9.42
C ILE A 434 24.46 21.44 9.26
N PHE A 435 24.45 20.18 8.89
CA PHE A 435 25.62 19.33 8.66
C PHE A 435 26.03 19.39 7.19
N HIS A 436 27.28 19.75 6.92
CA HIS A 436 27.84 19.75 5.56
C HIS A 436 28.54 18.43 5.28
N VAL A 437 27.80 17.43 4.81
CA VAL A 437 28.26 16.03 4.73
C VAL A 437 29.42 15.86 3.74
N LYS A 438 29.43 16.61 2.63
CA LYS A 438 30.51 16.54 1.63
C LYS A 438 31.79 17.31 1.99
N LYS A 439 31.74 18.19 3.00
CA LYS A 439 32.93 18.93 3.46
C LYS A 439 33.74 18.06 4.45
N LYS A 440 35.07 18.18 4.41
CA LYS A 440 35.97 17.44 5.33
C LYS A 440 35.57 17.72 6.79
N GLN A 441 35.55 16.66 7.61
CA GLN A 441 35.14 16.66 9.02
C GLN A 441 33.67 17.01 9.31
N VAL A 442 32.82 17.16 8.28
CA VAL A 442 31.39 17.48 8.42
C VAL A 442 31.16 18.68 9.36
N PRO A 443 31.53 19.92 8.94
CA PRO A 443 31.28 21.10 9.74
C PRO A 443 29.78 21.29 9.96
N ILE A 444 29.43 21.89 11.11
CA ILE A 444 28.05 22.09 11.56
C ILE A 444 27.84 23.59 11.77
N ASP A 445 26.89 24.15 11.03
CA ASP A 445 26.41 25.51 11.25
C ASP A 445 25.13 25.48 12.10
N THR A 446 24.90 26.53 12.88
CA THR A 446 23.69 26.65 13.72
C THR A 446 22.96 27.93 13.38
N VAL A 447 21.66 27.81 13.08
CA VAL A 447 20.74 28.94 12.90
C VAL A 447 19.69 28.86 14.00
N GLU A 448 19.54 29.92 14.78
CA GLU A 448 18.57 29.99 15.88
C GLU A 448 17.31 30.75 15.46
N CYS A 449 16.14 30.23 15.84
CA CYS A 449 14.85 30.90 15.71
C CYS A 449 14.10 30.84 17.05
N LYS A 450 13.67 32.01 17.53
CA LYS A 450 12.94 32.13 18.80
C LYS A 450 11.44 31.93 18.66
N GLU A 451 10.92 32.01 17.44
CA GLU A 451 9.50 31.83 17.14
C GLU A 451 9.20 30.37 16.83
N VAL A 452 7.94 29.97 16.99
CA VAL A 452 7.47 28.60 16.68
C VAL A 452 7.71 28.31 15.21
N VAL A 453 8.46 27.25 14.92
CA VAL A 453 8.73 26.79 13.55
C VAL A 453 7.68 25.76 13.14
N ASN A 454 6.95 26.05 12.08
CA ASN A 454 5.85 25.21 11.59
C ASN A 454 6.31 24.24 10.51
N ALA A 455 7.16 24.70 9.58
CA ALA A 455 7.63 23.90 8.45
C ALA A 455 9.04 24.30 8.04
N PHE A 456 9.79 23.35 7.50
CA PHE A 456 11.14 23.54 6.96
C PHE A 456 11.22 22.82 5.61
N ALA A 457 11.82 23.44 4.60
CA ALA A 457 12.02 22.81 3.30
C ALA A 457 13.32 23.27 2.63
N TRP A 458 14.04 22.30 2.06
CA TRP A 458 15.24 22.52 1.25
C TRP A 458 14.88 22.87 -0.20
N GLU A 459 15.70 23.71 -0.82
CA GLU A 459 15.80 23.73 -2.28
C GLU A 459 16.36 22.36 -2.76
N PRO A 460 15.68 21.65 -3.68
CA PRO A 460 16.06 20.27 -4.02
C PRO A 460 17.49 20.11 -4.54
N VAL A 461 17.91 20.94 -5.49
CA VAL A 461 19.23 20.83 -6.16
C VAL A 461 20.20 21.94 -5.74
N GLY A 462 19.73 22.98 -5.05
CA GLY A 462 20.53 24.15 -4.68
C GLY A 462 20.81 24.26 -3.18
N SER A 463 21.59 25.28 -2.79
CA SER A 463 22.08 25.45 -1.41
C SER A 463 21.21 26.43 -0.60
N LYS A 464 19.95 26.62 -0.99
CA LYS A 464 18.98 27.47 -0.29
C LYS A 464 18.01 26.62 0.53
N PHE A 465 17.47 27.21 1.58
CA PHE A 465 16.36 26.62 2.34
C PHE A 465 15.46 27.71 2.87
N ALA A 466 14.23 27.33 3.21
CA ALA A 466 13.28 28.20 3.84
C ALA A 466 12.57 27.48 4.98
N PHE A 467 12.15 28.25 5.97
CA PHE A 467 11.27 27.74 7.00
C PHE A 467 10.20 28.76 7.36
N ILE A 468 9.04 28.23 7.74
CA ILE A 468 7.89 28.98 8.20
C ILE A 468 7.98 29.07 9.72
N HIS A 469 7.90 30.29 10.25
CA HIS A 469 7.90 30.55 11.68
C HIS A 469 6.83 31.57 12.08
N GLY A 470 6.46 31.56 13.36
CA GLY A 470 5.42 32.41 13.91
C GLY A 470 4.07 31.70 14.03
N GLU A 471 3.15 32.32 14.75
CA GLU A 471 1.82 31.80 15.01
C GLU A 471 0.77 32.55 14.20
N SER A 472 -0.31 31.87 13.81
CA SER A 472 -1.44 32.51 13.12
C SER A 472 -2.00 33.65 13.98
N PRO A 473 -2.21 34.87 13.45
CA PRO A 473 -2.18 35.26 12.03
C PRO A 473 -0.85 35.86 11.53
N ARG A 474 0.20 35.91 12.36
CA ARG A 474 1.50 36.53 12.05
C ARG A 474 2.54 35.49 11.68
N ILE A 475 2.24 34.70 10.66
CA ILE A 475 3.19 33.73 10.13
C ILE A 475 4.16 34.44 9.18
N SER A 476 5.43 34.11 9.29
CA SER A 476 6.51 34.65 8.47
C SER A 476 7.32 33.52 7.85
N VAL A 477 7.91 33.79 6.68
CA VAL A 477 8.77 32.83 5.98
C VAL A 477 10.14 33.44 5.81
N SER A 478 11.16 32.78 6.35
CA SER A 478 12.55 33.24 6.23
C SER A 478 13.33 32.35 5.28
N PHE A 479 14.04 32.99 4.35
CA PHE A 479 14.88 32.35 3.34
C PHE A 479 16.35 32.50 3.69
N TYR A 480 17.09 31.41 3.56
CA TYR A 480 18.53 31.34 3.84
C TYR A 480 19.26 30.71 2.67
N LYS A 481 20.52 31.13 2.50
CA LYS A 481 21.47 30.56 1.56
C LYS A 481 22.71 30.11 2.30
N ILE A 482 23.15 28.89 2.02
CA ILE A 482 24.43 28.37 2.47
C ILE A 482 25.50 28.93 1.54
N GLY A 483 26.37 29.78 2.09
CA GLY A 483 27.61 30.20 1.42
C GLY A 483 28.76 29.24 1.70
N ASP A 484 29.93 29.54 1.13
CA ASP A 484 31.13 28.71 1.30
C ASP A 484 31.61 28.67 2.77
N GLU A 485 31.51 29.80 3.47
CA GLU A 485 32.00 29.94 4.86
C GLU A 485 30.87 30.10 5.90
N LYS A 486 29.73 30.71 5.55
CA LYS A 486 28.62 30.99 6.48
C LYS A 486 27.26 30.93 5.81
N ILE A 487 26.24 30.67 6.62
CA ILE A 487 24.84 30.76 6.22
C ILE A 487 24.38 32.22 6.32
N THR A 488 23.81 32.74 5.24
CA THR A 488 23.29 34.11 5.15
C THR A 488 21.79 34.09 5.00
N GLN A 489 21.10 34.92 5.78
CA GLN A 489 19.67 35.18 5.60
C GLN A 489 19.49 36.07 4.37
N LEU A 490 18.64 35.64 3.43
CA LEU A 490 18.35 36.38 2.20
C LEU A 490 17.23 37.39 2.40
N LYS A 491 16.07 36.92 2.87
CA LYS A 491 14.87 37.76 3.09
C LYS A 491 13.92 37.07 4.05
N THR A 492 13.13 37.88 4.75
CA THR A 492 11.98 37.41 5.52
C THR A 492 10.71 38.03 4.95
N LEU A 493 9.75 37.18 4.59
CA LEU A 493 8.42 37.59 4.15
C LEU A 493 7.48 37.49 5.36
N GLU A 494 7.10 38.63 5.90
CA GLU A 494 6.22 38.72 7.07
C GLU A 494 4.73 38.63 6.68
N LYS A 495 3.90 38.19 7.63
CA LYS A 495 2.42 38.18 7.56
C LYS A 495 1.87 37.43 6.34
N ARG A 496 2.33 36.20 6.13
CA ARG A 496 1.90 35.29 5.06
C ARG A 496 0.88 34.28 5.56
N ALA A 497 -0.12 33.97 4.74
CA ALA A 497 -1.13 32.95 5.06
C ALA A 497 -0.69 31.57 4.53
N CYS A 498 0.42 31.03 5.04
CA CYS A 498 0.99 29.77 4.57
C CYS A 498 1.33 28.82 5.73
N ASN A 499 1.23 27.52 5.48
CA ASN A 499 1.62 26.46 6.41
C ASN A 499 2.56 25.40 5.78
N SER A 500 2.68 25.40 4.45
CA SER A 500 3.45 24.41 3.70
C SER A 500 4.31 25.10 2.64
N LEU A 501 5.50 24.53 2.39
CA LEU A 501 6.46 25.01 1.39
C LEU A 501 6.65 23.94 0.33
N PHE A 502 6.44 24.28 -0.95
CA PHE A 502 6.67 23.38 -2.07
C PHE A 502 7.68 23.98 -3.04
N TRP A 503 8.90 23.47 -3.00
CA TRP A 503 9.96 23.90 -3.91
C TRP A 503 9.84 23.22 -5.27
N CYS A 504 10.13 23.99 -6.31
CA CYS A 504 10.27 23.45 -7.66
C CYS A 504 11.44 22.45 -7.71
N PRO A 505 11.30 21.29 -8.37
CA PRO A 505 12.36 20.29 -8.48
C PRO A 505 13.67 20.79 -9.11
N THR A 506 13.59 21.76 -10.02
CA THR A 506 14.75 22.41 -10.64
C THR A 506 15.37 23.50 -9.76
N GLY A 507 14.70 23.86 -8.66
CA GLY A 507 15.06 24.97 -7.78
C GLY A 507 14.42 26.28 -8.23
N GLN A 508 14.99 27.40 -7.78
CA GLN A 508 14.55 28.78 -8.08
C GLN A 508 13.16 29.16 -7.56
N PHE A 509 12.11 28.42 -7.90
CA PHE A 509 10.73 28.74 -7.51
C PHE A 509 10.29 27.97 -6.27
N VAL A 510 9.48 28.62 -5.44
CA VAL A 510 8.87 28.01 -4.27
C VAL A 510 7.45 28.53 -4.08
N ILE A 511 6.54 27.62 -3.73
CA ILE A 511 5.15 27.94 -3.43
C ILE A 511 4.99 28.01 -1.91
N LEU A 512 4.49 29.15 -1.44
CA LEU A 512 4.00 29.31 -0.08
C LEU A 512 2.51 28.97 -0.11
N ALA A 513 2.16 27.80 0.41
CA ALA A 513 0.80 27.29 0.35
C ALA A 513 0.11 27.33 1.72
N GLY A 514 -1.07 27.91 1.77
CA GLY A 514 -2.00 27.89 2.90
C GLY A 514 -3.01 26.76 2.75
N LEU A 515 -2.58 25.52 2.92
CA LEU A 515 -3.44 24.35 2.68
C LEU A 515 -4.50 24.15 3.78
N ARG A 516 -5.59 23.47 3.42
CA ARG A 516 -6.68 23.04 4.32
C ARG A 516 -7.31 24.20 5.09
N SER A 517 -6.89 24.44 6.34
CA SER A 517 -7.49 25.42 7.25
C SER A 517 -7.18 26.88 6.88
N MET A 518 -6.30 27.13 5.91
CA MET A 518 -5.90 28.46 5.46
C MET A 518 -6.49 28.83 4.08
N ASN A 519 -7.63 28.23 3.71
CA ASN A 519 -8.42 28.52 2.50
C ASN A 519 -7.71 28.31 1.15
N GLY A 520 -6.53 27.68 1.12
CA GLY A 520 -5.83 27.33 -0.12
C GLY A 520 -5.24 28.54 -0.85
N ILE A 521 -4.72 29.51 -0.10
CA ILE A 521 -3.99 30.65 -0.66
C ILE A 521 -2.60 30.17 -1.14
N LEU A 522 -2.26 30.44 -2.39
CA LEU A 522 -1.00 30.06 -3.01
C LEU A 522 -0.23 31.32 -3.42
N GLU A 523 0.97 31.51 -2.89
CA GLU A 523 1.90 32.56 -3.32
C GLU A 523 3.12 31.93 -3.98
N PHE A 524 3.49 32.42 -5.16
CA PHE A 524 4.67 31.97 -5.89
C PHE A 524 5.82 32.95 -5.68
N VAL A 525 6.97 32.45 -5.23
CA VAL A 525 8.15 33.25 -4.94
C VAL A 525 9.31 32.76 -5.80
N ASP A 526 9.98 33.70 -6.48
CA ASP A 526 11.28 33.47 -7.11
C ASP A 526 12.38 33.75 -6.09
N THR A 527 13.23 32.75 -5.86
CA THR A 527 14.31 32.82 -4.86
C THR A 527 15.64 33.34 -5.41
N SER A 528 15.71 33.64 -6.71
CA SER A 528 16.88 34.29 -7.32
C SER A 528 16.99 35.76 -6.91
N ASP A 529 15.86 36.48 -6.92
CA ASP A 529 15.75 37.90 -6.55
C ASP A 529 14.81 38.15 -5.36
N MET A 530 14.18 37.09 -4.82
CA MET A 530 13.23 37.16 -3.72
C MET A 530 12.00 38.02 -4.04
N THR A 531 11.53 37.94 -5.28
CA THR A 531 10.29 38.55 -5.75
C THR A 531 9.11 37.61 -5.59
N VAL A 532 7.96 38.18 -5.23
CA VAL A 532 6.68 37.46 -5.25
C VAL A 532 6.11 37.65 -6.66
N MET A 533 6.02 36.57 -7.42
CA MET A 533 5.75 36.63 -8.87
C MET A 533 4.29 36.93 -9.19
N THR A 534 3.37 36.48 -8.34
CA THR A 534 1.94 36.58 -8.58
C THR A 534 1.21 37.10 -7.35
N THR A 535 0.12 37.84 -7.59
CA THR A 535 -0.90 38.08 -6.58
C THR A 535 -1.34 36.73 -6.00
N PRO A 536 -1.56 36.62 -4.67
CA PRO A 536 -1.99 35.37 -4.06
C PRO A 536 -3.17 34.76 -4.81
N GLN A 537 -2.98 33.56 -5.33
CA GLN A 537 -4.03 32.83 -6.03
C GLN A 537 -4.86 32.06 -5.01
N GLU A 538 -6.17 32.10 -5.13
CA GLU A 538 -7.05 31.34 -4.26
C GLU A 538 -7.48 30.05 -4.94
N HIS A 539 -7.11 28.92 -4.35
CA HIS A 539 -7.68 27.63 -4.68
C HIS A 539 -8.47 27.11 -3.49
N PHE A 540 -9.77 27.38 -3.51
CA PHE A 540 -10.66 27.09 -2.41
C PHE A 540 -10.61 25.60 -1.98
N MET A 541 -10.36 25.36 -0.69
CA MET A 541 -10.20 24.03 -0.07
C MET A 541 -9.07 23.17 -0.65
N CYS A 542 -8.05 23.79 -1.25
CA CYS A 542 -6.86 23.06 -1.72
C CYS A 542 -6.26 22.21 -0.59
N THR A 543 -6.15 20.90 -0.86
CA THR A 543 -5.62 19.92 0.08
C THR A 543 -4.17 19.57 -0.23
N ASP A 544 -3.85 19.47 -1.52
CA ASP A 544 -2.59 18.91 -2.01
C ASP A 544 -2.04 19.77 -3.15
N VAL A 545 -0.72 19.93 -3.16
CA VAL A 545 0.04 20.68 -4.17
C VAL A 545 1.25 19.85 -4.54
N GLU A 546 1.47 19.68 -5.84
CA GLU A 546 2.59 18.90 -6.36
C GLU A 546 3.19 19.58 -7.58
N TRP A 547 4.52 19.54 -7.67
CA TRP A 547 5.26 20.01 -8.83
C TRP A 547 5.46 18.87 -9.81
N ASP A 548 5.33 19.16 -11.09
CA ASP A 548 5.86 18.27 -12.13
C ASP A 548 7.39 18.09 -11.93
N PRO A 549 7.95 16.87 -12.09
CA PRO A 549 9.38 16.60 -12.08
C PRO A 549 10.25 17.57 -12.91
N THR A 550 9.76 18.11 -14.03
CA THR A 550 10.50 19.10 -14.85
C THR A 550 10.47 20.51 -14.27
N GLY A 551 9.59 20.77 -13.30
CA GLY A 551 9.42 22.06 -12.66
C GLY A 551 8.67 23.09 -13.50
N ARG A 552 8.03 22.68 -14.59
CA ARG A 552 7.30 23.58 -15.50
C ARG A 552 5.87 23.82 -15.06
N TYR A 553 5.23 22.77 -14.53
CA TYR A 553 3.83 22.82 -14.12
C TYR A 553 3.67 22.54 -12.62
N VAL A 554 2.58 23.06 -12.07
CA VAL A 554 2.13 22.80 -10.70
C VAL A 554 0.71 22.29 -10.78
N ALA A 555 0.47 21.15 -10.15
CA ALA A 555 -0.86 20.62 -9.95
C ALA A 555 -1.30 20.96 -8.52
N THR A 556 -2.50 21.51 -8.39
CA THR A 556 -3.15 21.70 -7.10
C THR A 556 -4.47 20.97 -7.12
N ALA A 557 -4.77 20.21 -6.07
CA ALA A 557 -5.94 19.34 -6.03
C ALA A 557 -6.75 19.53 -4.74
N VAL A 558 -8.03 19.16 -4.83
CA VAL A 558 -8.95 19.07 -3.70
C VAL A 558 -9.37 17.62 -3.55
N SER A 559 -8.88 16.99 -2.49
CA SER A 559 -9.19 15.60 -2.17
C SER A 559 -10.56 15.51 -1.50
N TYR A 560 -11.49 14.77 -2.11
CA TYR A 560 -12.79 14.48 -1.52
C TYR A 560 -12.66 13.78 -0.16
N TRP A 561 -11.65 12.91 0.02
CA TRP A 561 -11.43 12.20 1.28
C TRP A 561 -11.02 13.12 2.43
N GLY A 562 -10.34 14.24 2.15
CA GLY A 562 -9.94 15.23 3.16
C GLY A 562 -11.11 16.09 3.66
N HIS A 563 -12.20 16.17 2.90
CA HIS A 563 -13.34 17.04 3.17
C HIS A 563 -14.69 16.34 3.07
N LYS A 564 -14.72 15.01 3.20
CA LYS A 564 -15.88 14.15 2.94
C LYS A 564 -17.16 14.69 3.57
N ASP A 565 -17.14 14.99 4.86
CA ASP A 565 -18.32 15.46 5.60
C ASP A 565 -18.82 16.84 5.16
N VAL A 566 -17.91 17.73 4.75
CA VAL A 566 -18.25 19.09 4.31
C VAL A 566 -18.77 19.08 2.87
N LEU A 567 -18.15 18.29 2.00
CA LEU A 567 -18.55 18.13 0.61
C LEU A 567 -19.88 17.38 0.49
N ASP A 568 -20.12 16.36 1.30
CA ASP A 568 -21.40 15.64 1.33
C ASP A 568 -22.55 16.53 1.78
N LYS A 569 -22.33 17.37 2.81
CA LYS A 569 -23.33 18.37 3.25
C LYS A 569 -23.62 19.40 2.16
N ARG A 570 -22.59 19.92 1.48
CA ARG A 570 -22.78 20.89 0.39
C ARG A 570 -23.47 20.28 -0.82
N LYS A 571 -23.09 19.05 -1.21
CA LYS A 571 -23.76 18.33 -2.29
C LYS A 571 -25.24 18.14 -1.96
N LYS A 572 -25.57 17.71 -0.74
CA LYS A 572 -26.96 17.61 -0.30
C LYS A 572 -27.70 18.95 -0.40
N MET A 573 -27.10 20.04 0.08
CA MET A 573 -27.71 21.38 -0.04
C MET A 573 -27.92 21.81 -1.50
N MET A 574 -26.98 21.49 -2.40
CA MET A 574 -27.09 21.78 -3.82
C MET A 574 -28.18 20.94 -4.50
N ASP A 575 -28.25 19.65 -4.17
CA ASP A 575 -29.29 18.74 -4.67
C ASP A 575 -30.67 19.18 -4.18
N ASP A 576 -30.80 19.56 -2.90
CA ASP A 576 -32.02 20.12 -2.31
C ASP A 576 -32.43 21.45 -2.97
N PHE A 577 -31.46 22.35 -3.23
CA PHE A 577 -31.70 23.61 -3.93
C PHE A 577 -32.15 23.39 -5.38
N ASN A 578 -31.50 22.48 -6.10
CA ASN A 578 -31.89 22.14 -7.46
C ASN A 578 -33.28 21.51 -7.51
N HIS A 579 -33.62 20.66 -6.54
CA HIS A 579 -34.96 20.08 -6.42
C HIS A 579 -36.01 21.16 -6.16
N TYR A 580 -35.75 22.08 -5.21
CA TYR A 580 -36.60 23.24 -4.96
C TYR A 580 -36.78 24.10 -6.22
N ARG A 581 -35.68 24.43 -6.91
CA ARG A 581 -35.71 25.21 -8.15
C ARG A 581 -36.57 24.54 -9.23
N GLN A 582 -36.46 23.22 -9.40
CA GLN A 582 -37.31 22.47 -10.33
C GLN A 582 -38.79 22.49 -9.92
N GLN A 583 -39.09 22.41 -8.63
CA GLN A 583 -40.47 22.53 -8.13
C GLN A 583 -41.04 23.93 -8.40
N VAL A 584 -40.28 24.98 -8.09
CA VAL A 584 -40.69 26.37 -8.36
C VAL A 584 -40.87 26.59 -9.85
N GLN A 585 -39.98 26.09 -10.70
CA GLN A 585 -40.13 26.20 -12.15
C GLN A 585 -41.42 25.53 -12.63
N LYS A 586 -41.77 24.34 -12.12
CA LYS A 586 -43.04 23.68 -12.45
C LYS A 586 -44.25 24.50 -12.02
N VAL A 587 -44.19 25.14 -10.86
CA VAL A 587 -45.28 26.03 -10.38
C VAL A 587 -45.39 27.25 -11.29
N ILE A 588 -44.26 27.88 -11.65
CA ILE A 588 -44.20 29.00 -12.58
C ILE A 588 -44.79 28.61 -13.94
N ASP A 589 -44.46 27.43 -14.46
CA ASP A 589 -44.95 26.91 -15.74
C ASP A 589 -46.46 26.60 -15.68
N GLN A 590 -46.95 26.00 -14.59
CA GLN A 590 -48.38 25.74 -14.37
C GLN A 590 -49.20 27.03 -14.28
N GLN A 591 -48.66 28.03 -13.59
CA GLN A 591 -49.28 29.34 -13.41
C GLN A 591 -49.03 30.26 -14.62
N LYS A 592 -48.33 29.81 -15.66
CA LYS A 592 -47.98 30.65 -16.82
C LYS A 592 -49.23 31.26 -17.46
N MET A 593 -50.29 30.48 -17.66
CA MET A 593 -51.54 31.00 -18.26
C MET A 593 -52.24 32.05 -17.38
N GLU A 594 -52.27 31.86 -16.07
CA GLU A 594 -52.88 32.84 -15.14
C GLU A 594 -52.03 34.12 -15.05
N ARG A 595 -50.70 33.98 -15.02
CA ARG A 595 -49.77 35.12 -15.04
C ARG A 595 -49.85 35.90 -16.35
N MET A 596 -49.98 35.21 -17.48
CA MET A 596 -50.25 35.81 -18.80
C MET A 596 -51.57 36.59 -18.79
N ALA A 597 -52.64 36.00 -18.26
CA ALA A 597 -53.96 36.65 -18.20
C ALA A 597 -53.94 37.92 -17.34
N LEU A 598 -53.22 37.92 -16.21
CA LEU A 598 -53.03 39.09 -15.36
C LEU A 598 -52.15 40.19 -16.01
N ARG A 599 -51.38 39.83 -17.04
CA ARG A 599 -50.46 40.73 -17.77
C ARG A 599 -50.98 41.07 -19.18
N ASN A 600 -52.30 41.07 -19.39
CA ASN A 600 -52.92 41.34 -20.70
C ASN A 600 -52.36 40.47 -21.84
N ASN A 601 -52.06 39.19 -21.56
CA ASN A 601 -51.46 38.20 -22.47
C ASN A 601 -50.05 38.57 -22.99
N THR A 602 -49.33 39.46 -22.31
CA THR A 602 -47.91 39.72 -22.60
C THR A 602 -47.03 38.68 -21.92
N ASP A 603 -46.37 37.83 -22.72
CA ASP A 603 -45.36 36.90 -22.21
C ASP A 603 -44.11 37.68 -21.85
N THR A 604 -43.64 37.47 -20.63
CA THR A 604 -42.49 38.16 -20.01
C THR A 604 -41.46 37.15 -19.50
N ASP A 605 -41.72 35.84 -19.69
CA ASP A 605 -40.81 34.77 -19.30
C ASP A 605 -39.85 34.39 -20.45
N GLU A 606 -40.15 34.80 -21.69
CA GLU A 606 -39.25 34.70 -22.83
C GLU A 606 -38.45 35.99 -22.97
N LEU A 607 -37.12 35.91 -22.85
CA LEU A 607 -36.19 37.05 -22.93
C LEU A 607 -36.19 37.80 -24.29
N ASP A 608 -36.97 37.34 -25.26
CA ASP A 608 -37.13 37.99 -26.58
C ASP A 608 -38.42 38.83 -26.70
N SER A 609 -39.20 38.99 -25.62
CA SER A 609 -40.40 39.82 -25.64
C SER A 609 -40.07 41.33 -25.54
N GLN A 610 -39.76 41.90 -26.71
CA GLN A 610 -39.84 43.32 -27.09
C GLN A 610 -38.86 44.30 -26.40
N GLY A 611 -37.73 44.56 -27.08
CA GLY A 611 -36.79 45.65 -26.74
C GLY A 611 -37.38 47.07 -26.77
N ASP A 612 -38.59 47.26 -27.32
CA ASP A 612 -39.27 48.57 -27.40
C ASP A 612 -39.99 48.97 -26.09
N ASN A 613 -40.06 48.08 -25.08
CA ASN A 613 -40.71 48.38 -23.78
C ASN A 613 -39.72 48.61 -22.62
N PHE A 614 -38.42 48.80 -22.91
CA PHE A 614 -37.45 49.21 -21.90
C PHE A 614 -37.51 50.73 -21.71
N GLU A 615 -38.23 51.20 -20.68
CA GLU A 615 -37.99 52.54 -20.12
C GLU A 615 -36.88 52.42 -19.05
N GLU A 616 -35.70 52.94 -19.39
CA GLU A 616 -34.56 53.01 -18.50
C GLU A 616 -34.75 54.21 -17.54
N GLU A 617 -35.31 53.97 -16.36
CA GLU A 617 -35.36 54.99 -15.30
C GLU A 617 -34.05 55.00 -14.50
N VAL A 618 -33.26 56.05 -14.68
CA VAL A 618 -32.06 56.33 -13.87
C VAL A 618 -32.48 57.00 -12.57
N ILE A 619 -32.35 56.29 -11.46
CA ILE A 619 -32.55 56.86 -10.11
C ILE A 619 -31.18 57.23 -9.53
N GLU A 620 -30.89 58.53 -9.48
CA GLU A 620 -29.69 59.06 -8.84
C GLU A 620 -29.91 59.21 -7.33
N PHE A 621 -29.09 58.53 -6.55
CA PHE A 621 -29.06 58.69 -5.08
C PHE A 621 -27.94 59.65 -4.69
N LEU A 622 -28.31 60.70 -3.96
CA LEU A 622 -27.35 61.64 -3.39
C LEU A 622 -26.63 60.98 -2.20
N VAL A 623 -25.40 60.49 -2.42
CA VAL A 623 -24.67 59.69 -1.42
C VAL A 623 -24.09 60.56 -0.30
N LYS A 624 -23.73 61.83 -0.56
CA LYS A 624 -23.20 62.74 0.46
C LYS A 624 -23.14 64.19 -0.05
N VAL A 625 -23.40 65.16 0.83
CA VAL A 625 -23.07 66.57 0.62
C VAL A 625 -21.91 66.92 1.54
N ASP A 626 -20.79 67.38 0.99
CA ASP A 626 -19.67 67.91 1.76
C ASP A 626 -19.67 69.44 1.65
N GLU A 627 -20.00 70.11 2.76
CA GLU A 627 -19.85 71.57 2.88
C GLU A 627 -18.41 71.91 3.27
N THR A 628 -17.74 72.71 2.45
CA THR A 628 -16.42 73.27 2.78
C THR A 628 -16.62 74.73 3.15
N ILE A 629 -16.48 75.07 4.43
CA ILE A 629 -16.48 76.47 4.89
C ILE A 629 -15.12 77.05 4.52
N ILE A 630 -15.13 78.05 3.65
CA ILE A 630 -13.96 78.87 3.35
C ILE A 630 -13.98 80.02 4.36
N GLU A 631 -13.09 79.98 5.35
CA GLU A 631 -12.83 81.16 6.21
C GLU A 631 -11.99 82.17 5.41
N GLU A 632 -12.47 83.41 5.34
CA GLU A 632 -11.75 84.58 4.79
C GLU A 632 -10.56 85.00 5.65
#